data_AF-A0A3M2JJD3-F1
#
_entry.id   AF-A0A3M2JJD3-F1
#
_cell.length_a   1.000
_cell.length_b   1.000
_cell.length_c   1.000
_cell.angle_alpha   90.00
_cell.angle_beta   90.00
_cell.angle_gamma   90.00
#
_symmetry.space_group_name_H-M   'P 1'
#
loop_
_entity.id
_entity.type
_entity.pdbx_description
1 polymer ?
#
loop_
_entity_poly.entity_id
_entity_poly.type
_entity_poly.pdbx_seq_one_letter_code
_entity_poly.pdbx_strand_id
1 'polypeptide(L)'
;MPAYEWLEKNAHPVKDALIWYYQFDNAYNDIVIKAPWPSAFGQAHVVKAFLHAWQVTGKRKYRDYAIKALRAYRLTLEEGGFQSRLPDGGVFFEEVPTAHPTHILNGHMISTIVLLEAGRALHLDWAEKLGQAGVRTLVRHLADYDMGYWSRYDMNPKRGEIVFRLVPSRKSRSGLMWIDKVTLLNARSGEATVLDVGAGDDAEGAWRISGIEWGRAVNKDGRSVRRIFNGPSRHCAPLRGGSIQNSYLILQLPTLKFGDVANVPEFYLRIDYFDAAPGNVDAQIQDINHGNFLHFTTLTNGTIETAGDGQWKTAFVTIRPKDLAWYMGEDYQKYHIKLLEKL
;
A
#
# COMPACT_ATOMS: atom_id res chain seq x y z
N MET A 1 6.24 -32.26 23.50
CA MET A 1 5.40 -32.14 22.27
C MET A 1 6.30 -31.59 21.20
N PRO A 2 6.31 -32.16 19.98
CA PRO A 2 7.33 -31.90 18.97
C PRO A 2 7.53 -30.41 18.62
N ALA A 3 6.45 -29.62 18.58
CA ALA A 3 6.53 -28.20 18.26
C ALA A 3 7.32 -27.37 19.31
N TYR A 4 7.10 -27.59 20.61
CA TYR A 4 7.82 -26.86 21.65
C TYR A 4 9.29 -27.27 21.71
N GLU A 5 9.60 -28.56 21.51
CA GLU A 5 10.99 -29.05 21.44
C GLU A 5 11.73 -28.42 20.25
N TRP A 6 11.05 -28.26 19.10
CA TRP A 6 11.62 -27.54 17.97
C TRP A 6 11.87 -26.07 18.29
N LEU A 7 10.91 -25.37 18.92
CA LEU A 7 11.09 -23.97 19.33
C LEU A 7 12.24 -23.81 20.32
N GLU A 8 12.35 -24.70 21.31
CA GLU A 8 13.44 -24.68 22.30
C GLU A 8 14.81 -24.86 21.63
N LYS A 9 14.92 -25.78 20.66
CA LYS A 9 16.17 -26.08 19.94
C LYS A 9 16.61 -24.97 18.98
N ASN A 10 15.66 -24.25 18.38
CA ASN A 10 15.92 -23.22 17.37
C ASN A 10 15.84 -21.79 17.92
N ALA A 11 15.85 -21.63 19.25
CA ALA A 11 15.89 -20.32 19.89
C ALA A 11 17.31 -19.75 19.82
N HIS A 12 17.47 -18.59 19.18
CA HIS A 12 18.75 -17.92 19.07
C HIS A 12 18.87 -16.81 20.13
N PRO A 13 19.85 -16.88 21.06
CA PRO A 13 20.05 -15.85 22.05
C PRO A 13 20.66 -14.59 21.43
N VAL A 14 20.06 -13.45 21.72
CA VAL A 14 20.58 -12.12 21.38
C VAL A 14 20.42 -11.23 22.61
N LYS A 15 21.54 -10.81 23.21
CA LYS A 15 21.56 -10.14 24.52
C LYS A 15 20.77 -10.96 25.57
N ASP A 16 19.72 -10.39 26.17
CA ASP A 16 18.86 -11.05 27.16
C ASP A 16 17.55 -11.60 26.57
N ALA A 17 17.42 -11.62 25.24
CA ALA A 17 16.27 -12.07 24.47
C ALA A 17 16.52 -13.38 23.72
N LEU A 18 15.44 -14.00 23.23
CA LEU A 18 15.46 -15.11 22.29
C LEU A 18 14.72 -14.71 21.00
N ILE A 19 15.34 -14.98 19.85
CA ILE A 19 14.82 -14.73 18.51
C ILE A 19 14.74 -16.05 17.73
N TRP A 20 13.76 -16.15 16.84
CA TRP A 20 13.65 -17.23 15.86
C TRP A 20 13.79 -16.65 14.46
N TYR A 21 14.85 -17.05 13.76
CA TYR A 21 15.14 -16.56 12.41
C TYR A 21 14.48 -17.43 11.34
N TYR A 22 13.91 -16.79 10.32
CA TYR A 22 13.59 -17.43 9.06
C TYR A 22 14.88 -17.71 8.29
N GLN A 23 15.07 -18.97 7.90
CA GLN A 23 16.26 -19.47 7.21
C GLN A 23 16.08 -19.54 5.68
N PHE A 24 15.17 -18.73 5.14
CA PHE A 24 14.89 -18.65 3.71
C PHE A 24 14.79 -17.19 3.27
N ASP A 25 15.12 -16.93 2.01
CA ASP A 25 14.91 -15.63 1.40
C ASP A 25 13.41 -15.39 1.18
N ASN A 26 12.94 -14.19 1.46
CA ASN A 26 11.55 -13.82 1.22
C ASN A 26 11.46 -12.64 0.27
N ALA A 27 10.40 -12.64 -0.56
CA ALA A 27 10.05 -11.53 -1.42
C ALA A 27 8.53 -11.34 -1.41
N TYR A 28 8.09 -10.09 -1.29
CA TYR A 28 6.70 -9.71 -1.47
C TYR A 28 6.65 -8.33 -2.13
N ASN A 29 5.72 -8.12 -3.06
CA ASN A 29 5.71 -6.94 -3.92
C ASN A 29 7.11 -6.68 -4.53
N ASP A 30 7.70 -5.52 -4.28
CA ASP A 30 9.05 -5.14 -4.69
C ASP A 30 10.09 -5.19 -3.56
N ILE A 31 9.76 -5.82 -2.43
CA ILE A 31 10.62 -5.94 -1.26
C ILE A 31 11.25 -7.33 -1.22
N VAL A 32 12.56 -7.37 -0.95
CA VAL A 32 13.33 -8.61 -0.80
C VAL A 32 14.12 -8.57 0.51
N ILE A 33 14.12 -9.67 1.24
CA ILE A 33 14.97 -9.89 2.41
C ILE A 33 15.68 -11.24 2.31
N LYS A 34 16.96 -11.28 2.69
CA LYS A 34 17.80 -12.48 2.62
C LYS A 34 17.87 -13.18 3.96
N ALA A 35 17.96 -14.51 3.93
CA ALA A 35 18.22 -15.29 5.12
C ALA A 35 19.58 -14.96 5.77
N PRO A 36 19.72 -15.09 7.10
CA PRO A 36 18.65 -15.26 8.08
C PRO A 36 18.00 -13.91 8.47
N TRP A 37 16.71 -13.88 8.74
CA TRP A 37 16.02 -12.65 9.19
C TRP A 37 14.94 -12.93 10.26
N PRO A 38 14.77 -12.03 11.24
CA PRO A 38 13.75 -12.20 12.28
C PRO A 38 12.42 -11.59 11.83
N SER A 39 11.33 -11.83 12.57
CA SER A 39 10.04 -11.23 12.26
C SER A 39 9.23 -10.98 13.52
N ALA A 40 8.70 -9.77 13.67
CA ALA A 40 7.79 -9.44 14.76
C ALA A 40 6.53 -10.33 14.75
N PHE A 41 6.03 -10.69 13.56
CA PHE A 41 4.88 -11.56 13.40
C PHE A 41 5.17 -13.00 13.85
N GLY A 42 6.30 -13.55 13.39
CA GLY A 42 6.77 -14.87 13.83
C GLY A 42 7.01 -14.91 15.34
N GLN A 43 7.67 -13.88 15.87
CA GLN A 43 7.94 -13.74 17.30
C GLN A 43 6.65 -13.72 18.13
N ALA A 44 5.60 -13.03 17.69
CA ALA A 44 4.32 -12.98 18.37
C ALA A 44 3.72 -14.38 18.57
N HIS A 45 3.84 -15.25 17.57
CA HIS A 45 3.33 -16.62 17.65
C HIS A 45 4.16 -17.49 18.58
N VAL A 46 5.48 -17.29 18.62
CA VAL A 46 6.36 -17.98 19.57
C VAL A 46 6.04 -17.58 21.01
N VAL A 47 5.83 -16.29 21.29
CA VAL A 47 5.40 -15.82 22.61
C VAL A 47 4.07 -16.45 23.00
N LYS A 48 3.06 -16.43 22.11
CA LYS A 48 1.75 -17.07 22.35
C LYS A 48 1.89 -18.55 22.68
N ALA A 49 2.73 -19.27 21.93
CA ALA A 49 2.96 -20.70 22.13
C ALA A 49 3.55 -20.99 23.52
N PHE A 50 4.63 -20.30 23.91
CA PHE A 50 5.25 -20.50 25.21
C PHE A 50 4.39 -20.01 26.38
N LEU A 51 3.65 -18.91 26.21
CA LEU A 51 2.70 -18.43 27.20
C LEU A 51 1.61 -19.48 27.45
N HIS A 52 1.02 -20.02 26.38
CA HIS A 52 0.01 -21.07 26.46
C HIS A 52 0.57 -22.35 27.12
N ALA A 53 1.77 -22.79 26.72
CA ALA A 53 2.43 -23.95 27.32
C ALA A 53 2.66 -23.77 28.83
N TRP A 54 3.05 -22.58 29.27
CA TRP A 54 3.20 -22.26 30.68
C TRP A 54 1.84 -22.30 31.41
N GLN A 55 0.80 -21.67 30.85
CA GLN A 55 -0.53 -21.64 31.45
C GLN A 55 -1.14 -23.03 31.63
N VAL A 56 -0.94 -23.93 30.65
CA VAL A 56 -1.48 -25.30 30.71
C VAL A 56 -0.67 -26.20 31.63
N THR A 57 0.67 -26.07 31.65
CA THR A 57 1.54 -27.04 32.34
C THR A 57 2.09 -26.56 33.68
N GLY A 58 2.02 -25.26 33.97
CA GLY A 58 2.67 -24.63 35.14
C GLY A 58 4.20 -24.64 35.10
N LYS A 59 4.84 -25.20 34.06
CA LYS A 59 6.30 -25.38 34.03
C LYS A 59 7.01 -24.04 33.83
N ARG A 60 7.83 -23.66 34.81
CA ARG A 60 8.62 -22.42 34.83
C ARG A 60 9.48 -22.21 33.57
N LYS A 61 10.01 -23.29 32.98
CA LYS A 61 10.81 -23.17 31.75
C LYS A 61 10.06 -22.44 30.63
N TYR A 62 8.77 -22.71 30.42
CA TYR A 62 7.98 -22.10 29.36
C TYR A 62 7.69 -20.62 29.66
N ARG A 63 7.52 -20.29 30.95
CA ARG A 63 7.47 -18.90 31.39
C ARG A 63 8.75 -18.16 31.01
N ASP A 64 9.91 -18.75 31.30
CA ASP A 64 11.20 -18.13 31.02
C ASP A 64 11.43 -17.95 29.51
N TYR A 65 11.02 -18.91 28.67
CA TYR A 65 11.02 -18.77 27.21
C TYR A 65 10.09 -17.64 26.74
N ALA A 66 8.86 -17.56 27.24
CA ALA A 66 7.93 -16.49 26.88
C ALA A 66 8.48 -15.10 27.22
N ILE A 67 9.10 -14.95 28.41
CA ILE A 67 9.73 -13.69 28.84
C ILE A 67 10.89 -13.31 27.92
N LYS A 68 11.79 -14.27 27.62
CA LYS A 68 12.92 -14.00 26.73
C LYS A 68 12.49 -13.73 25.29
N ALA A 69 11.43 -14.40 24.81
CA ALA A 69 10.84 -14.12 23.52
C ALA A 69 10.21 -12.71 23.47
N LEU A 70 9.53 -12.27 24.53
CA LEU A 70 9.00 -10.90 24.61
C LEU A 70 10.09 -9.84 24.59
N ARG A 71 11.26 -10.10 25.18
CA ARG A 71 12.36 -9.13 25.21
C ARG A 71 12.89 -8.79 23.81
N ALA A 72 12.68 -9.67 22.82
CA ALA A 72 13.07 -9.40 21.43
C ALA A 72 12.38 -8.16 20.85
N TYR A 73 11.19 -7.79 21.35
CA TYR A 73 10.49 -6.55 20.94
C TYR A 73 11.22 -5.26 21.29
N ARG A 74 12.26 -5.32 22.14
CA ARG A 74 13.10 -4.16 22.49
C ARG A 74 14.31 -4.00 21.56
N LEU A 75 14.62 -5.02 20.78
CA LEU A 75 15.80 -5.03 19.92
C LEU A 75 15.50 -4.23 18.64
N THR A 76 16.31 -3.22 18.39
CA THR A 76 16.19 -2.40 17.19
C THR A 76 16.65 -3.16 15.95
N LEU A 77 16.39 -2.62 14.76
CA LEU A 77 16.90 -3.18 13.50
C LEU A 77 18.44 -3.32 13.52
N GLU A 78 19.15 -2.32 14.04
CA GLU A 78 20.61 -2.31 14.14
C GLU A 78 21.15 -3.37 15.11
N GLU A 79 20.33 -3.78 16.08
CA GLU A 79 20.66 -4.82 17.06
C GLU A 79 20.30 -6.23 16.56
N GLY A 80 19.89 -6.36 15.28
CA GLY A 80 19.42 -7.61 14.70
C GLY A 80 18.01 -8.00 15.12
N GLY A 81 17.24 -7.04 15.64
CA GLY A 81 15.83 -7.20 16.01
C GLY A 81 14.88 -6.76 14.90
N PHE A 82 13.69 -6.32 15.31
CA PHE A 82 12.62 -5.93 14.40
C PHE A 82 11.84 -4.70 14.90
N GLN A 83 12.34 -3.99 15.92
CA GLN A 83 11.75 -2.72 16.35
C GLN A 83 12.34 -1.59 15.52
N SER A 84 11.50 -0.85 14.80
CA SER A 84 11.87 0.37 14.09
C SER A 84 11.23 1.60 14.76
N ARG A 85 11.51 2.78 14.22
CA ARG A 85 10.81 4.03 14.58
C ARG A 85 10.26 4.69 13.33
N LEU A 86 9.01 5.15 13.41
CA LEU A 86 8.44 6.07 12.43
C LEU A 86 9.06 7.46 12.58
N PRO A 87 8.92 8.36 11.57
CA PRO A 87 9.46 9.72 11.61
C PRO A 87 9.11 10.52 12.87
N ASP A 88 7.94 10.26 13.46
CA ASP A 88 7.46 10.93 14.66
C ASP A 88 7.96 10.31 15.99
N GLY A 89 8.89 9.34 15.89
CA GLY A 89 9.48 8.62 17.01
C GLY A 89 8.65 7.42 17.51
N GLY A 90 7.47 7.18 16.95
CA GLY A 90 6.60 6.06 17.27
C GLY A 90 7.27 4.72 17.07
N VAL A 91 7.10 3.80 18.03
CA VAL A 91 7.64 2.44 17.90
C VAL A 91 6.81 1.67 16.88
N PHE A 92 7.48 0.96 15.98
CA PHE A 92 6.84 0.02 15.05
C PHE A 92 7.52 -1.35 15.15
N PHE A 93 6.75 -2.42 14.94
CA PHE A 93 7.25 -3.80 15.06
C PHE A 93 7.18 -4.45 13.69
N GLU A 94 8.33 -4.58 13.04
CA GLU A 94 8.45 -4.99 11.65
C GLU A 94 8.23 -6.48 11.48
N GLU A 95 7.25 -6.85 10.66
CA GLU A 95 7.10 -8.22 10.20
C GLU A 95 8.26 -8.63 9.29
N VAL A 96 8.71 -7.70 8.42
CA VAL A 96 9.87 -7.86 7.55
C VAL A 96 10.86 -6.73 7.83
N PRO A 97 11.87 -6.94 8.69
CA PRO A 97 12.81 -5.92 9.15
C PRO A 97 13.92 -5.69 8.12
N THR A 98 13.62 -4.99 7.03
CA THR A 98 14.63 -4.51 6.08
C THR A 98 15.31 -3.24 6.60
N ALA A 99 16.37 -2.78 5.92
CA ALA A 99 16.99 -1.48 6.21
C ALA A 99 16.04 -0.29 5.98
N HIS A 100 15.04 -0.46 5.11
CA HIS A 100 13.99 0.51 4.82
C HIS A 100 12.64 -0.19 4.97
N PRO A 101 12.17 -0.37 6.22
CA PRO A 101 10.96 -1.14 6.48
C PRO A 101 9.75 -0.50 5.83
N THR A 102 8.76 -1.33 5.50
CA THR A 102 7.51 -0.85 4.90
C THR A 102 6.39 -0.65 5.90
N HIS A 103 6.59 -1.07 7.15
CA HIS A 103 5.61 -0.96 8.23
C HIS A 103 4.32 -1.75 7.96
N ILE A 104 4.43 -3.08 7.86
CA ILE A 104 3.31 -4.01 7.66
C ILE A 104 2.33 -3.94 8.86
N LEU A 105 1.06 -3.63 8.60
CA LEU A 105 0.08 -3.27 9.62
C LEU A 105 -0.26 -4.44 10.57
N ASN A 106 -0.57 -5.61 10.01
CA ASN A 106 -0.94 -6.79 10.81
C ASN A 106 0.21 -7.25 11.72
N GLY A 107 1.46 -7.14 11.26
CA GLY A 107 2.66 -7.45 12.03
C GLY A 107 2.78 -6.60 13.28
N HIS A 108 2.55 -5.29 13.15
CA HIS A 108 2.56 -4.37 14.28
C HIS A 108 1.40 -4.60 15.25
N MET A 109 0.18 -4.81 14.74
CA MET A 109 -1.00 -5.03 15.57
C MET A 109 -0.90 -6.31 16.40
N ILE A 110 -0.54 -7.45 15.79
CA ILE A 110 -0.41 -8.71 16.54
C ILE A 110 0.69 -8.64 17.61
N SER A 111 1.79 -7.96 17.29
CA SER A 111 2.89 -7.72 18.22
C SER A 111 2.46 -6.88 19.42
N THR A 112 1.71 -5.82 19.15
CA THR A 112 1.12 -4.95 20.17
C THR A 112 0.17 -5.73 21.09
N ILE A 113 -0.73 -6.54 20.53
CA ILE A 113 -1.64 -7.40 21.29
C ILE A 113 -0.85 -8.35 22.19
N VAL A 114 0.16 -9.03 21.64
CA VAL A 114 0.98 -9.98 22.40
C VAL A 114 1.73 -9.31 23.55
N LEU A 115 2.29 -8.13 23.33
CA LEU A 115 2.96 -7.36 24.38
C LEU A 115 2.02 -7.02 25.54
N LEU A 116 0.78 -6.63 25.24
CA LEU A 116 -0.24 -6.34 26.25
C LEU A 116 -0.72 -7.60 26.97
N GLU A 117 -1.14 -8.63 26.21
CA GLU A 117 -1.71 -9.87 26.76
C GLU A 117 -0.66 -10.65 27.58
N ALA A 118 0.51 -10.89 27.00
CA ALA A 118 1.56 -11.64 27.67
C ALA A 118 2.24 -10.81 28.77
N GLY A 119 2.34 -9.48 28.59
CA GLY A 119 2.81 -8.57 29.62
C GLY A 119 1.97 -8.68 30.89
N ARG A 120 0.64 -8.61 30.73
CA ARG A 120 -0.31 -8.76 31.84
C ARG A 120 -0.25 -10.15 32.48
N ALA A 121 -0.26 -11.20 31.66
CA ALA A 121 -0.23 -12.58 32.15
C ALA A 121 1.07 -12.94 32.90
N LEU A 122 2.20 -12.31 32.54
CA LEU A 122 3.50 -12.57 33.15
C LEU A 122 3.89 -11.55 34.23
N HIS A 123 3.04 -10.55 34.49
CA HIS A 123 3.28 -9.41 35.38
C HIS A 123 4.55 -8.62 34.99
N LEU A 124 4.60 -8.17 33.73
CA LEU A 124 5.72 -7.45 33.15
C LEU A 124 5.29 -6.03 32.72
N ASP A 125 5.37 -5.08 33.65
CA ASP A 125 5.01 -3.67 33.42
C ASP A 125 5.68 -3.07 32.17
N TRP A 126 6.93 -3.46 31.91
CA TRP A 126 7.66 -2.96 30.76
C TRP A 126 7.09 -3.43 29.43
N ALA A 127 6.54 -4.64 29.38
CA ALA A 127 5.96 -5.21 28.16
C ALA A 127 4.62 -4.54 27.88
N GLU A 128 3.80 -4.32 28.93
CA GLU A 128 2.57 -3.57 28.81
C GLU A 128 2.81 -2.12 28.39
N LYS A 129 3.83 -1.44 28.95
CA LYS A 129 4.21 -0.08 28.52
C LYS A 129 4.65 -0.03 27.06
N LEU A 130 5.40 -1.03 26.60
CA LEU A 130 5.82 -1.13 25.20
C LEU A 130 4.63 -1.44 24.26
N GLY A 131 3.72 -2.31 24.69
CA GLY A 131 2.46 -2.56 23.99
C GLY A 131 1.60 -1.29 23.88
N GLN A 132 1.45 -0.54 24.97
CA GLN A 132 0.74 0.75 24.93
C GLN A 132 1.42 1.78 24.01
N ALA A 133 2.74 1.74 23.89
CA ALA A 133 3.45 2.56 22.92
C ALA A 133 3.10 2.16 21.48
N GLY A 134 2.98 0.86 21.20
CA GLY A 134 2.47 0.35 19.92
C GLY A 134 1.04 0.83 19.63
N VAL A 135 0.13 0.76 20.61
CA VAL A 135 -1.24 1.30 20.46
C VAL A 135 -1.23 2.79 20.12
N ARG A 136 -0.39 3.58 20.79
CA ARG A 136 -0.26 5.03 20.49
C ARG A 136 0.29 5.27 19.08
N THR A 137 1.24 4.46 18.61
CA THR A 137 1.69 4.52 17.21
C THR A 137 0.54 4.20 16.26
N LEU A 138 -0.18 3.10 16.51
CA LEU A 138 -1.32 2.69 15.69
C LEU A 138 -2.38 3.78 15.60
N VAL A 139 -2.81 4.37 16.72
CA VAL A 139 -3.84 5.44 16.72
C VAL A 139 -3.41 6.65 15.89
N ARG A 140 -2.13 7.03 15.93
CA ARG A 140 -1.61 8.17 15.15
C ARG A 140 -1.56 7.89 13.65
N HIS A 141 -1.28 6.65 13.26
CA HIS A 141 -1.01 6.28 11.87
C HIS A 141 -2.11 5.45 11.18
N LEU A 142 -3.17 5.04 11.90
CA LEU A 142 -4.22 4.19 11.33
C LEU A 142 -4.86 4.82 10.08
N ALA A 143 -5.03 6.15 10.07
CA ALA A 143 -5.58 6.89 8.94
C ALA A 143 -4.69 6.85 7.68
N ASP A 144 -3.38 6.60 7.85
CA ASP A 144 -2.48 6.42 6.71
C ASP A 144 -2.76 5.09 6.00
N TYR A 145 -3.31 4.10 6.73
CA TYR A 145 -3.69 2.81 6.17
C TYR A 145 -5.11 2.77 5.60
N ASP A 146 -5.95 3.75 5.93
CA ASP A 146 -7.36 3.78 5.53
C ASP A 146 -7.55 4.46 4.17
N MET A 147 -7.92 3.69 3.14
CA MET A 147 -8.23 4.20 1.81
C MET A 147 -9.70 4.62 1.64
N GLY A 148 -10.52 4.50 2.69
CA GLY A 148 -11.96 4.80 2.70
C GLY A 148 -12.85 3.65 2.21
N TYR A 149 -12.28 2.67 1.51
CA TYR A 149 -12.99 1.46 1.06
C TYR A 149 -12.25 0.16 1.41
N TRP A 150 -10.97 0.25 1.79
CA TRP A 150 -10.10 -0.87 2.12
C TRP A 150 -8.96 -0.37 3.01
N SER A 151 -8.28 -1.27 3.72
CA SER A 151 -7.00 -0.94 4.35
C SER A 151 -5.84 -1.32 3.44
N ARG A 152 -4.74 -0.56 3.44
CA ARG A 152 -3.49 -1.00 2.80
C ARG A 152 -2.76 -2.00 3.71
N TYR A 153 -1.97 -2.87 3.10
CA TYR A 153 -1.17 -3.87 3.81
C TYR A 153 -0.01 -3.24 4.60
N ASP A 154 0.73 -2.34 3.94
CA ASP A 154 1.89 -1.62 4.46
C ASP A 154 1.94 -0.20 3.88
N MET A 155 2.93 0.61 4.27
CA MET A 155 3.12 1.97 3.75
C MET A 155 3.86 2.04 2.42
N ASN A 156 4.18 0.90 1.79
CA ASN A 156 5.00 0.85 0.59
C ASN A 156 4.19 1.29 -0.65
N PRO A 157 4.56 2.38 -1.34
CA PRO A 157 3.86 2.78 -2.55
C PRO A 157 4.20 1.86 -3.71
N LYS A 158 3.22 1.50 -4.52
CA LYS A 158 3.39 0.92 -5.85
C LYS A 158 4.02 1.99 -6.74
N ARG A 159 5.19 1.68 -7.29
CA ARG A 159 5.99 2.64 -8.07
C ARG A 159 5.79 2.55 -9.56
N GLY A 160 5.42 1.37 -10.07
CA GLY A 160 5.28 1.10 -11.50
C GLY A 160 3.96 0.42 -11.80
N GLU A 161 3.58 0.44 -13.08
CA GLU A 161 2.32 -0.13 -13.56
C GLU A 161 1.10 0.35 -12.76
N ILE A 162 1.07 1.65 -12.44
CA ILE A 162 -0.08 2.27 -11.79
C ILE A 162 -1.12 2.50 -12.87
N VAL A 163 -2.28 1.87 -12.73
CA VAL A 163 -3.34 1.91 -13.73
C VAL A 163 -4.38 2.94 -13.32
N PHE A 164 -4.45 4.03 -14.07
CA PHE A 164 -5.52 5.00 -14.02
C PHE A 164 -6.49 4.78 -15.17
N ARG A 165 -7.67 5.39 -15.08
CA ARG A 165 -8.56 5.61 -16.22
C ARG A 165 -9.31 6.92 -16.07
N LEU A 166 -9.70 7.49 -17.20
CA LEU A 166 -10.53 8.69 -17.25
C LEU A 166 -11.92 8.31 -17.76
N VAL A 167 -12.95 8.66 -16.99
CA VAL A 167 -14.33 8.18 -17.21
C VAL A 167 -15.29 9.36 -17.39
N PRO A 168 -15.88 9.56 -18.58
CA PRO A 168 -16.94 10.56 -18.74
C PRO A 168 -18.18 10.19 -17.91
N SER A 169 -18.57 11.08 -16.98
CA SER A 169 -19.63 10.84 -15.98
C SER A 169 -21.06 10.69 -16.54
N ARG A 170 -21.35 11.25 -17.73
CA ARG A 170 -22.70 11.25 -18.34
C ARG A 170 -22.75 10.34 -19.56
N LYS A 171 -23.67 9.35 -19.54
CA LYS A 171 -23.91 8.32 -20.57
C LYS A 171 -24.00 8.80 -22.04
N SER A 172 -24.23 10.09 -22.30
CA SER A 172 -24.59 10.60 -23.62
C SER A 172 -23.58 11.56 -24.27
N ARG A 173 -22.41 11.82 -23.67
CA ARG A 173 -21.37 12.67 -24.30
C ARG A 173 -19.99 12.01 -24.28
N SER A 174 -19.52 11.65 -25.47
CA SER A 174 -18.11 11.32 -25.73
C SER A 174 -17.36 12.58 -26.18
N GLY A 175 -16.04 12.64 -25.94
CA GLY A 175 -15.21 13.74 -26.43
C GLY A 175 -15.43 15.07 -25.70
N LEU A 176 -15.64 15.03 -24.38
CA LEU A 176 -15.66 16.23 -23.52
C LEU A 176 -14.32 16.99 -23.58
N MET A 177 -13.23 16.25 -23.72
CA MET A 177 -11.86 16.76 -23.78
C MET A 177 -11.07 16.10 -24.91
N TRP A 178 -10.13 16.86 -25.49
CA TRP A 178 -9.02 16.32 -26.27
C TRP A 178 -7.75 16.39 -25.43
N ILE A 179 -7.22 15.24 -25.07
CA ILE A 179 -6.07 15.13 -24.17
C ILE A 179 -4.80 15.17 -25.00
N ASP A 180 -3.86 16.01 -24.58
CA ASP A 180 -2.52 16.18 -25.16
C ASP A 180 -1.52 15.37 -24.33
N LYS A 181 -1.43 15.67 -23.04
CA LYS A 181 -0.48 15.01 -22.14
C LYS A 181 -1.13 14.61 -20.83
N VAL A 182 -0.68 13.48 -20.31
CA VAL A 182 -0.91 13.07 -18.93
C VAL A 182 0.43 12.99 -18.23
N THR A 183 0.58 13.73 -17.15
CA THR A 183 1.83 13.81 -16.39
C THR A 183 1.60 13.36 -14.96
N LEU A 184 2.38 12.40 -14.48
CA LEU A 184 2.47 12.06 -13.07
C LEU A 184 3.61 12.85 -12.45
N LEU A 185 3.26 13.85 -11.63
CA LEU A 185 4.17 14.85 -11.07
C LEU A 185 4.39 14.61 -9.58
N ASN A 186 5.64 14.54 -9.13
CA ASN A 186 5.96 14.58 -7.70
C ASN A 186 5.77 16.00 -7.16
N ALA A 187 4.87 16.18 -6.19
CA ALA A 187 4.53 17.50 -5.67
C ALA A 187 5.67 18.18 -4.91
N ARG A 188 6.65 17.41 -4.41
CA ARG A 188 7.80 17.91 -3.64
C ARG A 188 9.02 18.20 -4.52
N SER A 189 9.40 17.27 -5.39
CA SER A 189 10.62 17.41 -6.20
C SER A 189 10.40 18.06 -7.56
N GLY A 190 9.16 18.05 -8.08
CA GLY A 190 8.86 18.47 -9.44
C GLY A 190 9.27 17.46 -10.52
N GLU A 191 9.84 16.31 -10.15
CA GLU A 191 10.10 15.22 -11.09
C GLU A 191 8.80 14.71 -11.72
N ALA A 192 8.85 14.34 -12.99
CA ALA A 192 7.64 14.06 -13.77
C ALA A 192 7.81 12.88 -14.73
N THR A 193 6.79 12.01 -14.76
CA THR A 193 6.58 11.02 -15.82
C THR A 193 5.58 11.60 -16.80
N VAL A 194 5.98 11.84 -18.04
CA VAL A 194 5.14 12.49 -19.05
C VAL A 194 4.75 11.48 -20.12
N LEU A 195 3.44 11.31 -20.32
CA LEU A 195 2.85 10.54 -21.41
C LEU A 195 2.20 11.50 -22.39
N ASP A 196 2.76 11.60 -23.61
CA ASP A 196 2.11 12.22 -24.76
C ASP A 196 1.11 11.21 -25.34
N VAL A 197 -0.19 11.47 -25.17
CA VAL A 197 -1.22 10.48 -25.52
C VAL A 197 -1.52 10.47 -27.02
N GLY A 198 -0.85 11.28 -27.83
CA GLY A 198 -0.99 11.28 -29.29
C GLY A 198 0.30 10.90 -30.01
N ALA A 199 1.37 10.58 -29.31
CA ALA A 199 2.64 10.16 -29.91
C ALA A 199 2.50 8.81 -30.65
N GLY A 200 3.40 8.54 -31.60
CA GLY A 200 3.35 7.30 -32.38
C GLY A 200 3.56 6.03 -31.55
N ASP A 201 4.23 6.17 -30.41
CA ASP A 201 4.58 5.15 -29.42
C ASP A 201 3.74 5.27 -28.12
N ASP A 202 2.63 6.01 -28.15
CA ASP A 202 1.78 6.27 -26.97
C ASP A 202 1.19 5.00 -26.32
N ALA A 203 1.15 3.87 -27.05
CA ALA A 203 0.70 2.57 -26.60
C ALA A 203 1.84 1.60 -26.23
N GLU A 204 3.09 2.08 -26.18
CA GLU A 204 4.30 1.28 -25.95
C GLU A 204 5.07 1.73 -24.70
N GLY A 205 5.96 0.88 -24.20
CA GLY A 205 6.85 1.23 -23.09
C GLY A 205 6.23 1.15 -21.68
N ALA A 206 6.98 1.64 -20.71
CA ALA A 206 6.68 1.50 -19.28
C ALA A 206 5.48 2.36 -18.83
N TRP A 207 5.24 3.48 -19.51
CA TRP A 207 4.04 4.30 -19.33
C TRP A 207 3.39 4.55 -20.69
N ARG A 208 2.09 4.29 -20.77
CA ARG A 208 1.35 4.17 -22.04
C ARG A 208 -0.14 4.29 -21.85
N ILE A 209 -0.86 4.59 -22.92
CA ILE A 209 -2.30 4.35 -23.00
C ILE A 209 -2.60 2.89 -23.37
N SER A 210 -3.75 2.39 -22.94
CA SER A 210 -4.29 1.10 -23.38
C SER A 210 -5.82 1.09 -23.34
N GLY A 211 -6.41 0.10 -24.02
CA GLY A 211 -7.85 -0.09 -24.13
C GLY A 211 -8.48 0.66 -25.30
N ILE A 212 -9.78 0.41 -25.52
CA ILE A 212 -10.46 0.70 -26.78
C ILE A 212 -11.30 1.99 -26.76
N GLU A 213 -11.36 2.68 -25.62
CA GLU A 213 -12.06 3.96 -25.48
C GLU A 213 -11.20 5.17 -25.86
N TRP A 214 -9.92 4.96 -26.20
CA TRP A 214 -9.06 5.99 -26.79
C TRP A 214 -9.39 6.19 -28.27
N GLY A 215 -9.64 7.44 -28.66
CA GLY A 215 -9.80 7.84 -30.05
C GLY A 215 -8.51 7.77 -30.84
N ARG A 216 -8.60 7.90 -32.17
CA ARG A 216 -7.44 8.11 -33.03
C ARG A 216 -6.73 9.41 -32.64
N ALA A 217 -5.40 9.40 -32.71
CA ALA A 217 -4.59 10.60 -32.60
C ALA A 217 -4.94 11.57 -33.74
N VAL A 218 -5.06 12.85 -33.41
CA VAL A 218 -5.27 13.94 -34.37
C VAL A 218 -4.36 15.10 -34.02
N ASN A 219 -3.95 15.90 -35.01
CA ASN A 219 -3.31 17.16 -34.74
C ASN A 219 -4.37 18.22 -34.44
N LYS A 220 -4.23 18.90 -33.32
CA LYS A 220 -5.05 20.06 -32.96
C LYS A 220 -4.15 21.17 -32.44
N ASP A 221 -4.18 22.31 -33.12
CA ASP A 221 -3.40 23.51 -32.76
C ASP A 221 -1.90 23.19 -32.58
N GLY A 222 -1.37 22.29 -33.43
CA GLY A 222 0.03 21.87 -33.39
C GLY A 222 0.35 20.78 -32.34
N ARG A 223 -0.63 20.30 -31.58
CA ARG A 223 -0.47 19.27 -30.54
C ARG A 223 -1.06 17.95 -31.00
N SER A 224 -0.44 16.83 -30.64
CA SER A 224 -1.01 15.51 -30.91
C SER A 224 -1.97 15.14 -29.78
N VAL A 225 -3.24 14.92 -30.11
CA VAL A 225 -4.27 14.70 -29.10
C VAL A 225 -5.16 13.52 -29.39
N ARG A 226 -5.73 12.94 -28.33
CA ARG A 226 -6.79 11.93 -28.40
C ARG A 226 -8.01 12.35 -27.59
N ARG A 227 -9.19 12.01 -28.11
CA ARG A 227 -10.44 12.05 -27.35
C ARG A 227 -10.65 10.75 -26.59
N ILE A 228 -11.43 10.81 -25.52
CA ILE A 228 -11.95 9.63 -24.83
C ILE A 228 -13.43 9.43 -25.15
N PHE A 229 -13.77 8.20 -25.49
CA PHE A 229 -15.14 7.77 -25.68
C PHE A 229 -15.76 7.25 -24.38
N ASN A 230 -17.07 7.42 -24.29
CA ASN A 230 -17.85 6.93 -23.17
C ASN A 230 -18.17 5.44 -23.38
N GLY A 231 -17.49 4.57 -22.65
CA GLY A 231 -17.65 3.11 -22.69
C GLY A 231 -19.10 2.66 -22.43
N PRO A 232 -19.80 3.15 -21.38
CA PRO A 232 -21.22 2.88 -21.16
C PRO A 232 -22.17 3.23 -22.32
N SER A 233 -21.76 4.10 -23.25
CA SER A 233 -22.55 4.42 -24.47
C SER A 233 -22.32 3.42 -25.62
N ARG A 234 -21.29 2.57 -25.49
CA ARG A 234 -20.83 1.63 -26.51
C ARG A 234 -21.04 0.18 -26.11
N HIS A 235 -20.95 -0.11 -24.81
CA HIS A 235 -21.01 -1.46 -24.26
C HIS A 235 -22.14 -1.55 -23.25
N CYS A 236 -22.95 -2.61 -23.35
CA CYS A 236 -24.00 -2.91 -22.38
C CYS A 236 -23.50 -3.70 -21.15
N ALA A 237 -22.28 -4.25 -21.22
CA ALA A 237 -21.65 -5.02 -20.16
C ALA A 237 -20.11 -4.85 -20.22
N PRO A 238 -19.37 -5.20 -19.14
CA PRO A 238 -17.91 -5.22 -19.16
C PRO A 238 -17.34 -6.11 -20.27
N LEU A 239 -16.26 -5.68 -20.91
CA LEU A 239 -15.56 -6.49 -21.91
C LEU A 239 -14.71 -7.59 -21.24
N ARG A 240 -14.47 -8.69 -21.95
CA ARG A 240 -13.63 -9.79 -21.46
C ARG A 240 -12.21 -9.27 -21.16
N GLY A 241 -11.77 -9.44 -19.92
CA GLY A 241 -10.45 -8.99 -19.46
C GLY A 241 -10.35 -7.47 -19.24
N GLY A 242 -11.47 -6.75 -19.28
CA GLY A 242 -11.53 -5.30 -19.09
C GLY A 242 -12.71 -4.89 -18.22
N SER A 243 -13.19 -3.67 -18.45
CA SER A 243 -14.32 -3.09 -17.75
C SER A 243 -15.31 -2.49 -18.77
N ILE A 244 -16.34 -1.78 -18.30
CA ILE A 244 -17.23 -1.03 -19.21
C ILE A 244 -16.49 0.18 -19.82
N GLN A 245 -15.48 0.75 -19.14
CA GLN A 245 -14.68 1.89 -19.61
C GLN A 245 -13.19 1.51 -19.63
N ASN A 246 -12.63 1.34 -20.83
CA ASN A 246 -11.26 0.87 -21.08
C ASN A 246 -10.42 2.01 -21.68
N SER A 247 -10.31 3.12 -20.95
CA SER A 247 -9.44 4.27 -21.24
C SER A 247 -8.25 4.28 -20.29
N TYR A 248 -7.48 3.19 -20.29
CA TYR A 248 -6.42 2.97 -19.33
C TYR A 248 -5.21 3.86 -19.61
N LEU A 249 -4.64 4.38 -18.52
CA LEU A 249 -3.39 5.10 -18.45
C LEU A 249 -2.49 4.31 -17.51
N ILE A 250 -1.45 3.68 -18.05
CA ILE A 250 -0.48 2.94 -17.25
C ILE A 250 0.71 3.86 -17.04
N LEU A 251 1.01 4.23 -15.80
CA LEU A 251 2.05 5.20 -15.46
C LEU A 251 3.01 4.63 -14.42
N GLN A 252 4.18 5.25 -14.32
CA GLN A 252 5.20 4.97 -13.31
C GLN A 252 5.46 6.25 -12.50
N LEU A 253 5.67 6.12 -11.19
CA LEU A 253 6.10 7.26 -10.37
C LEU A 253 7.43 7.79 -10.90
N PRO A 254 7.58 9.11 -11.02
CA PRO A 254 8.86 9.70 -11.42
C PRO A 254 9.96 9.48 -10.38
N THR A 255 9.58 9.32 -9.12
CA THR A 255 10.47 9.03 -7.99
C THR A 255 10.31 7.57 -7.58
N LEU A 256 11.37 6.77 -7.73
CA LEU A 256 11.36 5.34 -7.41
C LEU A 256 11.95 5.01 -6.04
N LYS A 257 12.76 5.90 -5.47
CA LYS A 257 13.42 5.67 -4.19
C LYS A 257 12.91 6.65 -3.15
N PHE A 258 12.46 6.11 -2.01
CA PHE A 258 12.06 6.89 -0.84
C PHE A 258 12.97 6.50 0.31
N GLY A 259 13.48 7.49 1.05
CA GLY A 259 14.32 7.21 2.22
C GLY A 259 13.53 6.53 3.35
N ASP A 260 12.32 7.03 3.59
CA ASP A 260 11.34 6.49 4.53
C ASP A 260 9.97 6.48 3.85
N VAL A 261 9.32 5.32 3.77
CA VAL A 261 8.01 5.17 3.11
C VAL A 261 6.87 5.80 3.90
N ALA A 262 7.06 6.12 5.18
CA ALA A 262 6.13 6.92 5.96
C ALA A 262 6.15 8.41 5.55
N ASN A 263 7.11 8.85 4.71
CA ASN A 263 7.24 10.23 4.26
C ASN A 263 7.25 10.36 2.72
N VAL A 264 6.45 9.53 2.06
CA VAL A 264 6.18 9.65 0.61
C VAL A 264 5.39 10.95 0.36
N PRO A 265 5.79 11.80 -0.60
CA PRO A 265 5.06 13.02 -0.92
C PRO A 265 3.74 12.72 -1.66
N GLU A 266 2.86 13.71 -1.74
CA GLU A 266 1.76 13.66 -2.70
C GLU A 266 2.27 13.73 -4.14
N PHE A 267 1.44 13.23 -5.05
CA PHE A 267 1.64 13.33 -6.49
C PHE A 267 0.42 14.00 -7.13
N TYR A 268 0.61 14.56 -8.31
CA TYR A 268 -0.48 15.05 -9.13
C TYR A 268 -0.56 14.28 -10.44
N LEU A 269 -1.77 13.84 -10.79
CA LEU A 269 -2.11 13.50 -12.15
C LEU A 269 -2.52 14.78 -12.86
N ARG A 270 -1.57 15.38 -13.57
CA ARG A 270 -1.77 16.56 -14.41
C ARG A 270 -2.25 16.13 -15.78
N ILE A 271 -3.37 16.68 -16.24
CA ILE A 271 -3.96 16.39 -17.54
C ILE A 271 -4.03 17.70 -18.32
N ASP A 272 -3.27 17.79 -19.41
CA ASP A 272 -3.32 18.90 -20.35
C ASP A 272 -4.32 18.56 -21.47
N TYR A 273 -5.34 19.39 -21.66
CA TYR A 273 -6.43 19.10 -22.56
C TYR A 273 -7.05 20.35 -23.20
N PHE A 274 -7.73 20.15 -24.33
CA PHE A 274 -8.62 21.14 -24.91
C PHE A 274 -10.07 20.85 -24.46
N ASP A 275 -10.70 21.84 -23.86
CA ASP A 275 -12.05 21.76 -23.30
C ASP A 275 -13.12 21.91 -24.40
N ALA A 276 -13.65 20.78 -24.88
CA ALA A 276 -14.46 20.74 -26.09
C ALA A 276 -15.97 20.80 -25.83
N ALA A 277 -16.44 20.29 -24.69
CA ALA A 277 -17.87 20.28 -24.36
C ALA A 277 -18.09 20.23 -22.85
N PRO A 278 -19.22 20.79 -22.35
CA PRO A 278 -19.50 20.79 -20.92
C PRO A 278 -19.88 19.40 -20.40
N GLY A 279 -19.36 19.06 -19.22
CA GLY A 279 -19.58 17.79 -18.53
C GLY A 279 -18.54 17.53 -17.44
N ASN A 280 -18.51 16.30 -16.91
CA ASN A 280 -17.48 15.90 -15.94
C ASN A 280 -16.76 14.64 -16.40
N VAL A 281 -15.46 14.56 -16.13
CA VAL A 281 -14.61 13.38 -16.34
C VAL A 281 -13.98 12.98 -15.02
N ASP A 282 -14.25 11.76 -14.56
CA ASP A 282 -13.69 11.23 -13.32
C ASP A 282 -12.34 10.54 -13.61
N ALA A 283 -11.31 10.95 -12.88
CA ALA A 283 -10.04 10.25 -12.79
C ALA A 283 -10.15 9.17 -11.72
N GLN A 284 -9.95 7.93 -12.16
CA GLN A 284 -10.04 6.75 -11.32
C GLN A 284 -8.70 6.01 -11.31
N ILE A 285 -8.41 5.34 -10.21
CA ILE A 285 -7.26 4.46 -10.03
C ILE A 285 -7.75 3.03 -9.78
N GLN A 286 -6.97 2.04 -10.23
CA GLN A 286 -7.26 0.64 -9.93
C GLN A 286 -7.36 0.46 -8.42
N ASP A 287 -8.43 -0.20 -7.96
CA ASP A 287 -8.56 -0.50 -6.54
C ASP A 287 -7.66 -1.67 -6.11
N ILE A 288 -7.47 -1.80 -4.81
CA ILE A 288 -6.54 -2.78 -4.25
C ILE A 288 -7.22 -4.02 -3.67
N ASN A 289 -8.55 -4.14 -3.75
CA ASN A 289 -9.29 -5.25 -3.14
C ASN A 289 -9.68 -6.36 -4.13
N HIS A 290 -9.52 -6.14 -5.45
CA HIS A 290 -9.82 -7.14 -6.48
C HIS A 290 -8.56 -7.52 -7.28
N GLY A 291 -7.94 -8.65 -6.94
CA GLY A 291 -6.70 -9.08 -7.62
C GLY A 291 -6.94 -9.66 -9.02
N ASN A 292 -8.09 -10.31 -9.23
CA ASN A 292 -8.41 -11.03 -10.47
C ASN A 292 -9.28 -10.20 -11.45
N PHE A 293 -9.72 -9.02 -11.05
CA PHE A 293 -10.62 -8.17 -11.84
C PHE A 293 -10.12 -6.74 -11.87
N LEU A 294 -10.26 -6.09 -13.02
CA LEU A 294 -9.97 -4.66 -13.18
C LEU A 294 -11.14 -3.84 -12.64
N HIS A 295 -11.10 -3.57 -11.35
CA HIS A 295 -12.01 -2.65 -10.68
C HIS A 295 -11.29 -1.37 -10.28
N PHE A 296 -12.04 -0.27 -10.16
CA PHE A 296 -11.48 1.06 -10.00
C PHE A 296 -12.32 1.87 -9.03
N THR A 297 -11.66 2.78 -8.33
CA THR A 297 -12.29 3.79 -7.49
C THR A 297 -11.92 5.19 -7.96
N THR A 298 -12.80 6.16 -7.74
CA THR A 298 -12.53 7.56 -8.06
C THR A 298 -11.52 8.12 -7.06
N LEU A 299 -10.49 8.80 -7.57
CA LEU A 299 -9.52 9.49 -6.73
C LEU A 299 -10.22 10.58 -5.91
N THR A 300 -9.68 10.91 -4.74
CA THR A 300 -10.23 12.01 -3.92
C THR A 300 -10.13 13.32 -4.70
N ASN A 301 -11.25 14.02 -4.86
CA ASN A 301 -11.37 15.19 -5.75
C ASN A 301 -10.93 14.89 -7.21
N GLY A 302 -11.18 13.66 -7.68
CA GLY A 302 -10.80 13.19 -9.01
C GLY A 302 -11.71 13.62 -10.15
N THR A 303 -12.77 14.39 -9.88
CA THR A 303 -13.71 14.85 -10.91
C THR A 303 -13.21 16.14 -11.57
N ILE A 304 -13.02 16.09 -12.89
CA ILE A 304 -12.62 17.22 -13.73
C ILE A 304 -13.87 17.77 -14.40
N GLU A 305 -14.22 19.01 -14.10
CA GLU A 305 -15.31 19.72 -14.74
C GLU A 305 -14.84 20.38 -16.03
N THR A 306 -15.56 20.13 -17.12
CA THR A 306 -15.33 20.73 -18.44
C THR A 306 -16.46 21.72 -18.71
N ALA A 307 -16.13 22.91 -19.22
CA ALA A 307 -17.08 23.97 -19.55
C ALA A 307 -17.48 23.95 -21.04
N GLY A 308 -16.65 23.37 -21.89
CA GLY A 308 -16.78 23.39 -23.34
C GLY A 308 -16.56 24.76 -23.96
N ASP A 309 -15.67 25.56 -23.38
CA ASP A 309 -15.36 26.92 -23.85
C ASP A 309 -14.34 26.97 -24.99
N GLY A 310 -13.84 25.81 -25.44
CA GLY A 310 -12.91 25.73 -26.56
C GLY A 310 -11.51 26.25 -26.24
N GLN A 311 -11.06 26.15 -24.98
CA GLN A 311 -9.73 26.59 -24.56
C GLN A 311 -8.84 25.42 -24.13
N TRP A 312 -7.53 25.63 -24.23
CA TRP A 312 -6.53 24.74 -23.64
C TRP A 312 -6.46 24.97 -22.13
N LYS A 313 -6.56 23.88 -21.37
CA LYS A 313 -6.59 23.87 -19.90
C LYS A 313 -5.70 22.77 -19.35
N THR A 314 -5.43 22.89 -18.06
CA THR A 314 -4.75 21.88 -17.28
C THR A 314 -5.59 21.55 -16.05
N ALA A 315 -5.86 20.27 -15.83
CA ALA A 315 -6.46 19.77 -14.59
C ALA A 315 -5.39 19.10 -13.74
N PHE A 316 -5.54 19.19 -12.42
CA PHE A 316 -4.70 18.51 -11.45
C PHE A 316 -5.59 17.64 -10.56
N VAL A 317 -5.34 16.33 -10.55
CA VAL A 317 -5.96 15.41 -9.61
C VAL A 317 -4.92 14.97 -8.60
N THR A 318 -5.24 15.10 -7.32
CA THR A 318 -4.33 14.73 -6.23
C THR A 318 -4.28 13.21 -6.07
N ILE A 319 -3.07 12.67 -5.95
CA ILE A 319 -2.80 11.28 -5.60
C ILE A 319 -2.05 11.30 -4.28
N ARG A 320 -2.70 10.81 -3.23
CA ARG A 320 -2.10 10.73 -1.89
C ARG A 320 -1.22 9.49 -1.81
N PRO A 321 -0.21 9.46 -0.92
CA PRO A 321 0.62 8.27 -0.72
C PRO A 321 -0.17 6.98 -0.50
N LYS A 322 -1.28 7.06 0.25
CA LYS A 322 -2.14 5.91 0.52
C LYS A 322 -2.95 5.40 -0.68
N ASP A 323 -3.13 6.23 -1.71
CA ASP A 323 -3.81 5.84 -2.95
C ASP A 323 -2.91 4.91 -3.80
N LEU A 324 -1.61 4.86 -3.52
CA LEU A 324 -0.59 4.08 -4.24
C LEU A 324 -0.35 2.70 -3.61
N ALA A 325 -1.32 2.10 -2.92
CA ALA A 325 -1.10 0.81 -2.26
C ALA A 325 -1.02 -0.37 -3.26
N TRP A 326 -0.37 -1.45 -2.83
CA TRP A 326 -0.39 -2.73 -3.53
C TRP A 326 -1.71 -3.48 -3.27
N TYR A 327 -2.02 -4.45 -4.14
CA TYR A 327 -3.17 -5.35 -3.95
C TYR A 327 -3.12 -6.01 -2.56
N MET A 328 -4.25 -6.01 -1.87
CA MET A 328 -4.45 -6.67 -0.59
C MET A 328 -5.73 -7.51 -0.61
N GLY A 329 -5.59 -8.82 -0.48
CA GLY A 329 -6.72 -9.76 -0.50
C GLY A 329 -7.66 -9.65 0.70
N GLU A 330 -8.88 -10.15 0.53
CA GLU A 330 -9.96 -10.11 1.53
C GLU A 330 -9.58 -10.72 2.89
N ASP A 331 -8.79 -11.80 2.90
CA ASP A 331 -8.38 -12.47 4.13
C ASP A 331 -7.49 -11.57 5.00
N TYR A 332 -6.62 -10.76 4.40
CA TYR A 332 -5.81 -9.78 5.13
C TYR A 332 -6.67 -8.64 5.68
N GLN A 333 -7.66 -8.17 4.92
CA GLN A 333 -8.63 -7.18 5.41
C GLN A 333 -9.41 -7.71 6.62
N LYS A 334 -9.95 -8.93 6.53
CA LYS A 334 -10.64 -9.61 7.65
C LYS A 334 -9.72 -9.74 8.85
N TYR A 335 -8.45 -10.05 8.61
CA TYR A 335 -7.47 -10.18 9.67
C TYR A 335 -7.13 -8.83 10.33
N HIS A 336 -7.02 -7.74 9.56
CA HIS A 336 -6.88 -6.39 10.10
C HIS A 336 -8.04 -6.03 11.02
N ILE A 337 -9.29 -6.26 10.57
CA ILE A 337 -10.49 -6.01 11.38
C ILE A 337 -10.43 -6.80 12.69
N LYS A 338 -10.14 -8.09 12.63
CA LYS A 338 -10.03 -8.96 13.82
C LYS A 338 -8.97 -8.49 14.82
N LEU A 339 -7.85 -7.95 14.34
CA LEU A 339 -6.80 -7.43 15.21
C LEU A 339 -7.19 -6.08 15.80
N LEU A 340 -7.85 -5.21 15.03
CA LEU A 340 -8.39 -3.93 15.51
C LEU A 340 -9.47 -4.13 16.58
N GLU A 341 -10.35 -5.13 16.46
CA GLU A 341 -11.35 -5.45 17.49
C GLU A 341 -10.75 -5.89 18.84
N LYS A 342 -9.45 -6.24 18.86
CA LYS A 342 -8.73 -6.65 20.08
C LYS A 342 -7.93 -5.53 20.73
N LEU A 343 -7.73 -4.41 20.03
CA LEU A 343 -6.95 -3.25 20.47
C LEU A 343 -7.88 -2.12 20.90
#